data_AF-A0A3C1ZRM1-F1
#
_entry.id   AF-A0A3C1ZRM1-F1
#
_cell.length_a   1.000
_cell.length_b   1.000
_cell.length_c   1.000
_cell.angle_alpha   90.00
_cell.angle_beta   90.00
_cell.angle_gamma   90.00
#
_symmetry.space_group_name_H-M   'P 1'
#
loop_
_entity.id
_entity.type
_entity.pdbx_description
1 polymer ?
#
loop_
_entity_poly.entity_id
_entity_poly.type
_entity_poly.pdbx_seq_one_letter_code
_entity_poly.pdbx_strand_id
1 'polypeptide(L)' 'MPFPKARFARLILLVFRWFCRPRLYRAIEGDLIELYLKYEEEQGRSRANWMLLREIMLLFRPRLWRVG' A
#
# COMPACT_ATOMS: atom_id res chain seq x y z
N MET A 1 15.04 -6.03 2.41
CA MET A 1 13.57 -5.97 2.32
C MET A 1 13.13 -6.65 1.04
N PRO A 2 12.36 -7.75 1.11
CA PRO A 2 11.85 -8.39 -0.10
C PRO A 2 10.78 -7.50 -0.73
N PHE A 3 11.03 -7.02 -1.94
CA PHE A 3 10.03 -6.29 -2.70
C PHE A 3 8.94 -7.24 -3.20
N PRO A 4 7.67 -6.80 -3.24
CA PRO A 4 6.60 -7.62 -3.80
C PRO A 4 6.91 -8.00 -5.25
N LYS A 5 6.81 -9.30 -5.56
CA LYS A 5 7.06 -9.82 -6.91
C LYS A 5 6.01 -9.34 -7.92
N ALA A 6 4.81 -8.98 -7.46
CA ALA A 6 3.72 -8.47 -8.28
C ALA A 6 4.10 -7.14 -8.97
N ARG A 7 3.94 -7.11 -10.30
CA ARG A 7 4.14 -5.88 -11.11
C ARG A 7 3.21 -4.75 -10.67
N PHE A 8 1.98 -5.08 -10.28
CA PHE A 8 0.97 -4.12 -9.87
C PHE A 8 1.33 -3.41 -8.55
N ALA A 9 1.76 -4.16 -7.54
CA ALA A 9 2.23 -3.60 -6.27
C ALA A 9 3.38 -2.60 -6.46
N ARG A 10 4.36 -2.93 -7.33
CA ARG A 10 5.47 -2.01 -7.64
C ARG A 10 4.99 -0.72 -8.33
N LEU A 11 4.02 -0.83 -9.24
CA LEU A 11 3.48 0.33 -9.96
C LEU A 11 2.73 1.27 -9.00
N ILE A 12 1.96 0.70 -8.09
CA ILE A 12 1.27 1.47 -7.05
C ILE A 12 2.27 2.16 -6.12
N LEU A 13 3.34 1.48 -5.68
CA LEU A 13 4.38 2.09 -4.84
C LEU A 13 5.09 3.25 -5.54
N LEU A 14 5.33 3.15 -6.86
CA LEU A 14 5.89 4.25 -7.65
C LEU A 14 4.99 5.48 -7.69
N VAL A 15 3.69 5.28 -7.91
CA VAL A 15 2.69 6.37 -7.87
C VAL A 15 2.60 6.97 -6.46
N PHE A 16 2.61 6.12 -5.43
CA PHE A 16 2.61 6.54 -4.04
C PHE A 16 3.86 7.35 -3.69
N ARG A 17 5.05 6.94 -4.17
CA ARG A 17 6.32 7.67 -3.99
C ARG A 17 6.30 9.05 -4.62
N TRP A 18 5.66 9.17 -5.78
CA TRP A 18 5.52 10.45 -6.45
C TRP A 18 4.57 11.39 -5.71
N PHE A 19 3.53 10.83 -5.06
CA PHE A 19 2.54 11.61 -4.32
C PHE A 19 2.96 11.95 -2.88
N CYS A 20 3.70 11.07 -2.20
CA CYS A 20 4.00 11.19 -0.77
C CYS A 20 5.37 11.85 -0.51
N ARG A 21 5.46 12.70 0.53
CA ARG A 21 6.75 13.28 0.94
C ARG A 21 7.74 12.19 1.35
N PRO A 22 9.04 12.29 0.98
CA PRO A 22 10.02 11.20 1.11
C PRO A 22 10.22 10.68 2.54
N ARG A 23 9.98 11.53 3.55
CA ARG A 23 10.11 11.18 4.97
C ARG A 23 8.96 10.30 5.49
N LEU A 24 7.75 10.53 4.96
CA LEU A 24 6.56 9.75 5.32
C LEU A 24 6.48 8.45 4.49
N TYR A 25 6.95 8.53 3.24
CA TYR A 25 7.01 7.42 2.30
C TYR A 25 7.76 6.20 2.85
N ARG A 26 8.98 6.38 3.39
CA ARG A 26 9.80 5.23 3.83
C ARG A 26 9.16 4.39 4.94
N ALA A 27 8.52 5.05 5.90
CA ALA A 27 7.85 4.35 6.99
C ALA A 27 6.67 3.56 6.44
N ILE A 28 5.80 4.23 5.68
CA ILE A 28 4.60 3.63 5.10
C ILE A 28 4.93 2.52 4.09
N GLU A 29 5.97 2.69 3.27
CA GLU A 29 6.41 1.69 2.30
C GLU A 29 6.82 0.39 3.00
N GLY A 30 7.54 0.48 4.12
CA GLY A 30 7.89 -0.68 4.93
C GLY A 30 6.65 -1.43 5.41
N ASP A 31 5.73 -0.73 6.07
CA ASP A 31 4.48 -1.30 6.57
C ASP A 31 3.63 -1.94 5.46
N LEU A 32 3.47 -1.25 4.33
CA LEU A 32 2.67 -1.73 3.18
C LEU A 32 3.27 -3.00 2.58
N ILE A 33 4.60 -3.11 2.51
CA ILE A 33 5.29 -4.30 2.00
C ILE A 33 5.11 -5.47 2.96
N GLU A 34 5.29 -5.26 4.26
CA GLU A 34 5.09 -6.31 5.28
C GLU A 34 3.65 -6.83 5.29
N LEU A 35 2.67 -5.92 5.23
CA LEU A 35 1.25 -6.27 5.10
C LEU A 35 0.98 -7.05 3.81
N TYR A 36 1.50 -6.60 2.67
CA TYR A 36 1.31 -7.29 1.39
C TYR A 36 1.86 -8.71 1.44
N LEU A 37 3.07 -8.90 1.97
CA LEU A 37 3.71 -10.22 2.06
C LEU A 37 2.92 -11.15 2.97
N LYS A 38 2.46 -10.64 4.12
CA LYS A 38 1.59 -11.40 5.03
C LYS A 38 0.31 -11.87 4.34
N TYR A 39 -0.37 -10.99 3.60
CA TYR A 39 -1.58 -11.39 2.86
C TYR A 39 -1.29 -12.27 1.66
N GLU A 40 -0.13 -12.12 1.01
CA GLU A 40 0.29 -12.98 -0.10
C GLU A 40 0.51 -14.41 0.39
N GLU A 41 1.10 -14.57 1.57
CA GLU A 41 1.34 -15.86 2.22
C GLU A 41 0.03 -16.48 2.75
N GLU A 42 -0.82 -15.71 3.43
CA GLU A 42 -2.04 -16.21 4.06
C GLU A 42 -3.21 -16.42 3.07
N GLN A 43 -3.38 -15.51 2.10
CA GLN A 43 -4.60 -15.42 1.28
C GLN A 43 -4.31 -15.40 -0.24
N GLY A 44 -3.04 -15.45 -0.62
CA GLY A 44 -2.61 -15.42 -2.01
C GLY A 44 -2.56 -14.02 -2.64
N ARG A 45 -1.93 -13.96 -3.82
CA ARG A 45 -1.60 -12.72 -4.53
C ARG A 45 -2.78 -11.80 -4.82
N SER A 46 -3.90 -12.34 -5.24
CA SER A 46 -5.05 -11.53 -5.66
C SER A 46 -5.61 -10.71 -4.49
N ARG A 47 -5.66 -11.31 -3.31
CA ARG A 47 -6.15 -10.66 -2.10
C ARG A 47 -5.15 -9.62 -1.58
N ALA A 48 -3.86 -9.97 -1.59
CA ALA A 48 -2.78 -9.07 -1.20
C ALA A 48 -2.76 -7.79 -2.05
N ASN A 49 -2.95 -7.89 -3.36
CA ASN A 49 -3.05 -6.72 -4.25
C ASN A 49 -4.25 -5.83 -3.90
N TRP A 50 -5.41 -6.43 -3.63
CA TRP A 50 -6.62 -5.69 -3.24
C TRP A 50 -6.45 -4.97 -1.90
N MET A 51 -5.83 -5.62 -0.91
CA MET A 51 -5.58 -5.00 0.38
C MET A 51 -4.54 -3.88 0.29
N LEU A 52 -3.46 -4.07 -0.45
CA LEU A 52 -2.47 -3.01 -0.70
C LEU A 52 -3.13 -1.77 -1.33
N LEU A 53 -3.99 -1.97 -2.34
CA LEU A 53 -4.73 -0.86 -2.96
C LEU A 53 -5.66 -0.17 -1.95
N ARG A 54 -6.35 -0.94 -1.10
CA ARG A 54 -7.24 -0.42 -0.06
C ARG A 54 -6.48 0.39 0.99
N GLU A 55 -5.36 -0.12 1.50
CA GLU A 55 -4.53 0.57 2.49
C GLU A 55 -4.00 1.90 1.94
N ILE A 56 -3.58 1.90 0.68
CA ILE A 56 -3.15 3.12 0.00
C ILE A 56 -4.34 4.07 -0.15
N MET A 57 -5.50 3.62 -0.63
CA MET A 57 -6.72 4.45 -0.68
C MET A 57 -7.14 4.99 0.70
N LEU A 58 -6.88 4.24 1.78
CA LEU A 58 -7.12 4.68 3.16
C LEU A 58 -6.11 5.73 3.62
N LEU A 59 -4.85 5.62 3.22
CA LEU A 59 -3.83 6.67 3.41
C LEU A 59 -4.17 7.95 2.62
N PHE A 60 -4.84 7.78 1.48
CA PHE A 60 -5.43 8.87 0.70
C PHE A 60 -6.77 9.37 1.29
N ARG A 61 -7.29 8.82 2.40
CA ARG A 61 -8.57 9.30 2.96
C ARG A 61 -8.49 10.81 3.22
N PRO A 62 -9.40 11.61 2.64
CA PRO A 62 -9.69 12.92 3.17
C PRO A 62 -10.35 12.68 4.54
N ARG A 63 -9.65 13.01 5.62
CA ARG A 63 -10.14 12.88 7.01
C ARG A 63 -11.28 13.88 7.34
N LEU A 64 -12.08 14.28 6.35
CA LEU A 64 -12.94 15.46 6.35
C LEU A 64 -14.35 15.24 5.74
N TRP A 65 -14.81 14.02 5.54
CA TRP A 65 -16.23 13.80 5.21
C TRP A 65 -17.00 13.52 6.50
N ARG A 66 -17.23 14.58 7.29
CA ARG A 66 -18.33 14.65 8.25
C ARG A 66 -19.56 15.09 7.46
N VAL A 67 -20.39 14.13 7.07
CA VAL A 67 -21.84 14.34 6.88
C VAL A 67 -22.50 13.33 7.80
N GLY A 68 -23.23 13.86 8.78
CA GLY A 68 -23.73 13.20 9.97
C GLY A 68 -23.81 14.23 11.08
#